data_AF-A0A661T5H7-F1
#
_entry.id   AF-A0A661T5H7-F1
#
_cell.length_a   1.000
_cell.length_b   1.000
_cell.length_c   1.000
_cell.angle_alpha   90.00
_cell.angle_beta   90.00
_cell.angle_gamma   90.00
#
_symmetry.space_group_name_H-M   'P 1'
#
loop_
_entity.id
_entity.type
_entity.pdbx_description
1 polymer ?
#
loop_
_entity_poly.entity_id
_entity_poly.type
_entity_poly.pdbx_seq_one_letter_code
_entity_poly.pdbx_strand_id
1 'polypeptide(L)'
;FIDATVLQTLEDLVSREFEQLTYTEAVDILVKSGETFEFPAAWGMDLQSEHERHLCEKVFNGPVFLTDYPKDIKAFYMKLNPDGKTVKAMDVLVPRIGEIIGGSQREDDAGVLEERIRGLGLDPEDYRWYLDLRRFGSAPHAGFGLGFERLIQFVTGLRNIRDVIPFPRTPGNIGF
;
A
#
# COMPACT_ATOMS: atom_id res chain seq x y z
N PHE A 1 2.59 12.77 -22.90
CA PHE A 1 3.83 13.48 -22.51
C PHE A 1 4.69 12.51 -21.72
N ILE A 2 5.94 12.32 -22.12
CA ILE A 2 6.90 11.43 -21.46
C ILE A 2 7.83 12.30 -20.60
N ASP A 3 8.05 11.91 -19.35
CA ASP A 3 8.98 12.60 -18.46
C ASP A 3 10.43 12.41 -18.91
N ALA A 4 11.13 13.52 -19.17
CA ALA A 4 12.53 13.52 -19.59
C ALA A 4 13.49 13.00 -18.51
N THR A 5 13.06 12.99 -17.24
CA THR A 5 13.86 12.54 -16.09
C THR A 5 13.65 11.06 -15.75
N VAL A 6 12.86 10.33 -16.54
CA VAL A 6 12.49 8.93 -16.23
C VAL A 6 13.70 8.02 -16.09
N LEU A 7 14.70 8.12 -16.97
CA LEU A 7 15.90 7.28 -16.90
C LEU A 7 16.67 7.53 -15.61
N GLN A 8 16.91 8.80 -15.26
CA GLN A 8 17.57 9.16 -14.00
C GLN A 8 16.77 8.68 -12.78
N THR A 9 15.43 8.79 -12.82
CA THR A 9 14.56 8.32 -11.74
C THR A 9 14.72 6.81 -11.53
N LEU A 10 14.82 6.04 -12.61
CA LEU A 10 15.01 4.58 -12.55
C LEU A 10 16.42 4.20 -12.06
N GLU A 11 17.45 4.91 -12.53
CA GLU A 11 18.82 4.72 -12.07
C GLU A 11 18.96 5.03 -10.57
N ASP A 12 18.35 6.12 -10.12
CA ASP A 12 18.29 6.51 -8.71
C ASP A 12 17.52 5.49 -7.87
N LEU A 13 16.39 4.97 -8.37
CA LEU A 13 15.61 3.94 -7.68
C LEU A 13 16.42 2.66 -7.46
N VAL A 14 17.19 2.22 -8.46
CA VAL A 14 17.98 0.99 -8.39
C VAL A 14 19.25 1.16 -7.53
N SER A 15 19.79 2.38 -7.47
CA SER A 15 21.03 2.67 -6.74
C SER A 15 20.84 3.04 -5.27
N ARG A 16 19.63 3.40 -4.85
CA ARG A 16 19.32 3.80 -3.47
C ARG A 16 18.67 2.67 -2.68
N GLU A 17 18.97 2.64 -1.38
CA GLU A 17 18.20 1.82 -0.45
C GLU A 17 16.83 2.44 -0.20
N PHE A 18 15.87 1.61 0.17
CA PHE A 18 14.52 2.06 0.46
C PHE A 18 14.45 2.44 1.93
N GLU A 19 13.98 3.65 2.20
CA GLU A 19 13.75 4.10 3.56
C GLU A 19 12.62 3.29 4.19
N GLN A 20 12.81 2.81 5.41
CA GLN A 20 11.83 1.96 6.10
C GLN A 20 11.28 2.70 7.31
N LEU A 21 9.97 2.84 7.35
CA LEU A 21 9.28 3.47 8.47
C LEU A 21 7.94 2.80 8.74
N THR A 22 7.55 2.81 10.00
CA THR A 22 6.18 2.46 10.38
C THR A 22 5.22 3.56 9.94
N TYR A 23 3.95 3.21 9.73
CA TYR A 23 2.86 4.17 9.50
C TYR A 23 2.82 5.25 10.58
N THR A 24 3.08 4.87 11.84
CA THR A 24 3.06 5.81 12.96
C THR A 24 4.15 6.87 12.82
N GLU A 25 5.37 6.47 12.44
CA GLU A 25 6.47 7.42 12.16
C GLU A 25 6.16 8.29 10.94
N ALA A 26 5.55 7.72 9.90
CA ALA A 26 5.14 8.44 8.70
C ALA A 26 4.17 9.59 9.03
N VAL A 27 3.12 9.29 9.79
CA VAL A 27 2.14 10.29 10.25
C VAL A 27 2.81 11.34 11.10
N ASP A 28 3.70 10.95 12.02
CA ASP A 28 4.44 11.87 12.87
C ASP A 28 5.30 12.85 12.05
N ILE A 29 5.95 12.37 10.99
CA ILE A 29 6.73 13.21 10.06
C ILE A 29 5.81 14.17 9.32
N LEU A 30 4.70 13.68 8.78
CA LEU A 30 3.74 14.49 8.02
C LEU A 30 3.13 15.60 8.88
N VAL A 31 2.72 15.30 10.11
CA VAL A 31 2.18 16.28 11.06
C VAL A 31 3.23 17.33 11.44
N LYS A 32 4.50 16.93 11.61
CA LYS A 32 5.60 17.83 11.98
C LYS A 32 6.15 18.63 10.79
N SER A 33 5.82 18.26 9.55
CA SER A 33 6.31 18.93 8.33
C SER A 33 5.88 20.40 8.23
N GLY A 34 4.74 20.75 8.85
CA GLY A 34 4.13 22.08 8.73
C GLY A 34 3.51 22.37 7.36
N GLU A 35 3.45 21.37 6.46
CA GLU A 35 2.84 21.51 5.15
C GLU A 35 1.32 21.43 5.21
N THR A 36 0.66 22.15 4.29
CA THR A 36 -0.80 22.14 4.18
C THR A 36 -1.20 21.10 3.14
N PHE A 37 -1.81 20.02 3.62
CA PHE A 37 -2.38 18.96 2.79
C PHE A 37 -3.88 19.20 2.57
N GLU A 38 -4.42 18.72 1.45
CA GLU A 38 -5.87 18.74 1.19
C GLU A 38 -6.60 17.82 2.19
N PHE A 39 -6.01 16.67 2.48
CA PHE A 39 -6.50 15.70 3.46
C PHE A 39 -5.65 15.74 4.74
N PRO A 40 -6.25 15.57 5.94
CA PRO A 40 -5.49 15.57 7.17
C PRO A 40 -4.62 14.30 7.28
N ALA A 41 -3.31 14.49 7.52
CA ALA A 41 -2.42 13.40 7.93
C ALA A 41 -2.59 13.16 9.44
N ALA A 42 -3.42 12.18 9.82
CA ALA A 42 -3.71 11.84 11.22
C ALA A 42 -3.72 10.33 11.44
N TRP A 43 -3.33 9.89 12.64
CA TRP A 43 -3.24 8.46 12.97
C TRP A 43 -4.62 7.81 12.92
N GLY A 44 -4.74 6.69 12.22
CA GLY A 44 -6.00 5.99 11.96
C GLY A 44 -6.69 6.43 10.67
N MET A 45 -6.13 7.38 9.93
CA MET A 45 -6.58 7.75 8.58
C MET A 45 -5.63 7.20 7.52
N ASP A 46 -6.17 6.77 6.39
CA ASP A 46 -5.35 6.28 5.30
C ASP A 46 -4.54 7.40 4.65
N LEU A 47 -3.30 7.11 4.29
CA LEU A 47 -2.44 8.09 3.63
C LEU A 47 -2.94 8.32 2.20
N GLN A 48 -3.02 9.59 1.80
CA GLN A 48 -3.38 9.96 0.44
C GLN A 48 -2.13 10.09 -0.41
N SER A 49 -2.29 10.06 -1.74
CA SER A 49 -1.15 10.17 -2.66
C SER A 49 -0.31 11.44 -2.46
N GLU A 50 -0.89 12.53 -1.96
CA GLU A 50 -0.12 13.73 -1.60
C GLU A 50 0.83 13.50 -0.41
N HIS A 51 0.42 12.71 0.58
CA HIS A 51 1.23 12.35 1.74
C HIS A 51 2.36 11.40 1.34
N GLU A 52 2.03 10.36 0.57
CA GLU A 52 3.00 9.39 0.05
C GLU A 52 4.08 10.08 -0.79
N ARG A 53 3.65 10.96 -1.71
CA ARG A 53 4.57 11.74 -2.53
C ARG A 53 5.37 12.73 -1.71
N HIS A 54 4.80 13.34 -0.67
CA HIS A 54 5.55 14.21 0.23
C HIS A 54 6.70 13.45 0.92
N LEU A 55 6.43 12.25 1.44
CA LEU A 55 7.45 11.39 2.05
C LEU A 55 8.56 11.05 1.03
N CYS A 56 8.18 10.58 -0.16
CA CYS A 56 9.15 10.19 -1.18
C CYS A 56 9.93 11.37 -1.78
N GLU A 57 9.27 12.48 -2.11
CA GLU A 57 9.85 13.55 -2.93
C GLU A 57 10.47 14.67 -2.09
N LYS A 58 9.94 14.95 -0.90
CA LYS A 58 10.39 16.09 -0.06
C LYS A 58 11.16 15.66 1.18
N VAL A 59 10.76 14.57 1.84
CA VAL A 59 11.39 14.13 3.11
C VAL A 59 12.63 13.29 2.83
N PHE A 60 12.45 12.19 2.10
CA PHE A 60 13.50 11.19 1.90
C PHE A 60 14.20 11.31 0.54
N ASN A 61 13.59 12.01 -0.41
CA ASN A 61 14.07 12.13 -1.78
C ASN A 61 14.37 10.74 -2.40
N GLY A 62 13.48 9.76 -2.21
CA GLY A 62 13.71 8.36 -2.54
C GLY A 62 12.49 7.47 -2.33
N PRO A 63 12.61 6.17 -2.61
CA PRO A 63 11.56 5.19 -2.35
C PRO A 63 11.41 4.92 -0.85
N VAL A 64 10.18 4.59 -0.43
CA VAL A 64 9.83 4.37 0.98
C VAL A 64 9.03 3.06 1.14
N PHE A 65 9.40 2.24 2.11
CA PHE A 65 8.59 1.15 2.65
C PHE A 65 7.87 1.63 3.90
N LEU A 66 6.53 1.62 3.85
CA LEU A 66 5.69 1.84 5.01
C LEU A 66 5.21 0.52 5.58
N THR A 67 5.31 0.32 6.89
CA THR A 67 4.85 -0.90 7.57
C THR A 67 3.89 -0.61 8.73
N ASP A 68 3.24 -1.65 9.24
CA ASP A 68 2.49 -1.60 10.52
C ASP A 68 1.35 -0.58 10.54
N TYR A 69 0.45 -0.70 9.55
CA TYR A 69 -0.74 0.14 9.42
C TYR A 69 -1.79 -0.18 10.50
N PRO A 70 -2.65 0.79 10.89
CA PRO A 70 -3.77 0.55 11.78
C PRO A 70 -4.70 -0.53 11.23
N LYS A 71 -5.10 -1.46 12.09
CA LYS A 71 -5.91 -2.62 11.70
C LYS A 71 -7.30 -2.25 11.17
N ASP A 72 -7.81 -1.08 11.54
CA ASP A 72 -9.19 -0.64 11.25
C ASP A 72 -9.33 -0.06 9.84
N ILE A 73 -8.23 0.32 9.20
CA ILE A 73 -8.21 0.82 7.81
C ILE A 73 -7.62 -0.19 6.81
N LYS A 74 -7.32 -1.41 7.27
CA LYS A 74 -6.75 -2.48 6.44
C LYS A 74 -7.60 -3.75 6.51
N ALA A 75 -7.45 -4.61 5.51
CA ALA A 75 -8.28 -5.79 5.33
C ALA A 75 -8.18 -6.81 6.48
N PHE A 76 -9.23 -7.62 6.64
CA PHE A 76 -9.34 -8.63 7.71
C PHE A 76 -8.21 -9.66 7.70
N TYR A 77 -7.66 -9.98 6.52
CA TYR A 77 -6.67 -11.05 6.34
C TYR A 77 -5.25 -10.67 6.76
N MET A 78 -4.98 -9.41 7.10
CA MET A 78 -3.64 -8.96 7.46
C MET A 78 -3.32 -9.36 8.91
N LYS A 79 -2.13 -9.93 9.14
CA LYS A 79 -1.73 -10.45 10.46
C LYS A 79 -1.74 -9.35 11.51
N LEU A 80 -2.39 -9.58 12.64
CA LEU A 80 -2.43 -8.64 13.76
C LEU A 80 -1.06 -8.60 14.46
N ASN A 81 -0.56 -7.39 14.72
CA ASN A 81 0.67 -7.22 15.49
C ASN A 81 0.43 -7.45 17.00
N PRO A 82 1.49 -7.76 17.77
CA PRO A 82 1.37 -7.95 19.22
C PRO A 82 0.83 -6.73 19.99
N ASP A 83 0.86 -5.54 19.39
CA ASP A 83 0.29 -4.31 19.98
C ASP A 83 -1.25 -4.27 19.98
N GLY A 84 -1.90 -5.19 19.24
CA GLY A 84 -3.36 -5.27 19.09
C GLY A 84 -4.01 -4.10 18.31
N LYS A 85 -3.20 -3.18 17.76
CA LYS A 85 -3.63 -1.95 17.09
C LYS A 85 -3.26 -1.92 15.61
N THR A 86 -2.11 -2.47 15.26
CA THR A 86 -1.59 -2.46 13.90
C THR A 86 -1.61 -3.86 13.29
N VAL A 87 -1.48 -3.93 11.97
CA VAL A 87 -1.33 -5.17 11.21
C VAL A 87 -0.03 -5.14 10.44
N LYS A 88 0.55 -6.31 10.17
CA LYS A 88 1.76 -6.49 9.34
C LYS A 88 1.51 -6.23 7.85
N ALA A 89 0.97 -5.06 7.55
CA ALA A 89 0.84 -4.51 6.21
C ALA A 89 2.17 -3.87 5.80
N MET A 90 2.41 -3.83 4.50
CA MET A 90 3.45 -3.00 3.92
C MET A 90 2.96 -2.38 2.61
N ASP A 91 3.32 -1.12 2.40
CA ASP A 91 3.10 -0.40 1.15
C ASP A 91 4.46 0.13 0.66
N VAL A 92 4.75 -0.03 -0.64
CA VAL A 92 5.96 0.46 -1.29
C VAL A 92 5.60 1.71 -2.06
N LEU A 93 6.20 2.82 -1.66
CA LEU A 93 6.01 4.12 -2.26
C LEU A 93 7.22 4.45 -3.14
N VAL A 94 6.94 4.94 -4.35
CA VAL A 94 7.95 5.47 -5.25
C VAL A 94 7.64 6.92 -5.58
N PRO A 95 8.67 7.75 -5.86
CA PRO A 95 8.46 9.11 -6.31
C PRO A 95 7.49 9.19 -7.51
N ARG A 96 6.75 10.30 -7.62
CA ARG A 96 5.80 10.64 -8.69
C ARG A 96 4.48 9.86 -8.68
N ILE A 97 4.51 8.56 -8.41
CA ILE A 97 3.34 7.69 -8.46
C ILE A 97 2.71 7.48 -7.08
N GLY A 98 3.51 7.45 -6.02
CA GLY A 98 3.08 7.00 -4.69
C GLY A 98 3.14 5.48 -4.60
N GLU A 99 2.12 4.86 -4.03
CA GLU A 99 2.05 3.41 -3.87
C GLU A 99 2.14 2.63 -5.20
N ILE A 100 3.09 1.70 -5.30
CA ILE A 100 3.23 0.77 -6.44
C ILE A 100 2.98 -0.69 -6.05
N ILE A 101 3.34 -1.08 -4.82
CA ILE A 101 3.14 -2.43 -4.28
C ILE A 101 2.44 -2.29 -2.92
N GLY A 102 1.42 -3.11 -2.69
CA GLY A 102 0.75 -3.24 -1.40
C GLY A 102 0.70 -4.70 -0.99
N GLY A 103 1.01 -5.00 0.27
CA GLY A 103 1.10 -6.38 0.74
C GLY A 103 0.97 -6.53 2.24
N SER A 104 0.99 -7.77 2.70
CA SER A 104 0.99 -8.06 4.14
C SER A 104 1.48 -9.47 4.43
N GLN A 105 1.94 -9.70 5.66
CA GLN A 105 1.84 -11.03 6.25
C GLN A 105 0.35 -11.35 6.43
N ARG A 106 -0.05 -12.58 6.12
CA ARG A 106 -1.45 -13.02 6.26
C ARG A 106 -1.67 -13.56 7.66
N GLU A 107 -2.85 -13.34 8.21
CA GLU A 107 -3.20 -13.96 9.49
C GLU A 107 -3.23 -15.47 9.33
N ASP A 108 -2.45 -16.13 10.18
CA ASP A 108 -2.18 -17.56 10.16
C ASP A 108 -2.85 -18.29 11.33
N ASP A 109 -3.39 -17.53 12.31
CA ASP A 109 -4.26 -18.03 13.37
C ASP A 109 -5.74 -17.99 12.96
N ALA A 110 -6.41 -19.14 13.01
CA ALA A 110 -7.81 -19.27 12.58
C ALA A 110 -8.78 -18.48 13.48
N GLY A 111 -8.53 -18.42 14.78
CA GLY A 111 -9.39 -17.71 15.74
C GLY A 111 -9.31 -16.21 15.55
N VAL A 112 -8.10 -15.67 15.46
CA VAL A 112 -7.87 -14.23 15.20
C VAL A 112 -8.46 -13.82 13.85
N LEU A 113 -8.28 -14.65 12.81
CA LEU A 113 -8.83 -14.37 11.49
C LEU A 113 -10.37 -14.35 11.51
N GLU A 114 -11.01 -15.31 12.19
CA GLU A 114 -12.47 -15.35 12.32
C GLU A 114 -13.00 -14.13 13.10
N GLU A 115 -12.35 -13.74 14.19
CA GLU A 115 -12.69 -12.53 14.94
C GLU A 115 -12.58 -11.27 14.08
N ARG A 116 -11.54 -11.16 13.25
CA ARG A 116 -11.35 -10.03 12.32
C ARG A 116 -12.44 -9.97 11.25
N ILE A 117 -12.86 -11.10 10.70
CA ILE A 117 -13.97 -11.20 9.74
C ILE A 117 -15.27 -10.70 10.39
N ARG A 118 -15.61 -11.24 11.56
CA ARG A 118 -16.81 -10.81 12.31
C ARG A 118 -16.76 -9.33 12.68
N GLY A 119 -15.60 -8.83 13.10
CA GLY A 119 -15.39 -7.43 13.48
C GLY A 119 -15.61 -6.43 12.35
N LEU A 120 -15.47 -6.85 11.09
CA LEU A 120 -15.75 -6.04 9.90
C LEU A 120 -17.17 -6.28 9.33
N GLY A 121 -18.04 -6.99 10.06
CA GLY A 121 -19.42 -7.26 9.65
C GLY A 121 -19.57 -8.27 8.52
N LEU A 122 -18.53 -9.09 8.28
CA LEU A 122 -18.54 -10.15 7.28
C LEU A 122 -18.99 -11.48 7.91
N ASP A 123 -19.65 -12.35 7.14
CA ASP A 123 -20.07 -13.67 7.61
C ASP A 123 -18.94 -14.70 7.44
N PRO A 124 -18.41 -15.30 8.52
CA PRO A 124 -17.36 -16.32 8.43
C PRO A 124 -17.71 -17.53 7.57
N GLU A 125 -18.99 -17.88 7.39
CA GLU A 125 -19.36 -19.02 6.55
C GLU A 125 -19.01 -18.79 5.06
N ASP A 126 -19.08 -17.55 4.57
CA ASP A 126 -18.66 -17.19 3.20
C ASP A 126 -17.14 -17.42 2.99
N TYR A 127 -16.38 -17.37 4.08
CA TYR A 127 -14.92 -17.53 4.10
C TYR A 127 -14.48 -18.89 4.66
N ARG A 128 -15.40 -19.84 4.85
CA ARG A 128 -15.09 -21.14 5.45
C ARG A 128 -13.91 -21.85 4.80
N TRP A 129 -13.89 -21.88 3.45
CA TRP A 129 -12.79 -22.46 2.69
C TRP A 129 -11.45 -21.76 2.95
N TYR A 130 -11.47 -20.45 3.22
CA TYR A 130 -10.28 -19.63 3.49
C TYR A 130 -9.78 -19.79 4.93
N LEU A 131 -10.70 -19.97 5.88
CA LEU A 131 -10.42 -20.31 7.28
C LEU A 131 -9.85 -21.73 7.40
N ASP A 132 -10.35 -22.67 6.60
CA ASP A 132 -9.85 -24.06 6.61
C ASP A 132 -8.36 -24.15 6.24
N LEU A 133 -7.84 -23.21 5.44
CA LEU A 133 -6.40 -23.08 5.17
C LEU A 133 -5.57 -22.87 6.45
N ARG A 134 -6.16 -22.36 7.54
CA ARG A 134 -5.50 -22.18 8.84
C ARG A 134 -5.72 -23.36 9.79
N ARG A 135 -6.71 -24.21 9.51
CA ARG A 135 -7.05 -25.37 10.36
C ARG A 135 -6.24 -26.62 9.99
N PHE A 136 -5.88 -26.77 8.72
CA PHE A 136 -5.22 -27.96 8.18
C PHE A 136 -3.80 -27.67 7.71
N GLY A 137 -2.87 -27.50 8.66
CA GLY A 137 -1.44 -27.29 8.34
C GLY A 137 -1.11 -25.85 7.95
N SER A 138 -1.57 -24.88 8.75
CA SER A 138 -1.22 -23.46 8.57
C SER A 138 0.29 -23.24 8.66
N ALA A 139 0.77 -22.22 7.96
CA ALA A 139 2.15 -21.74 8.04
C ALA A 139 2.16 -20.21 7.96
N PRO A 140 3.14 -19.53 8.60
CA PRO A 140 3.38 -18.12 8.36
C PRO A 140 3.64 -17.88 6.87
N HIS A 141 2.84 -17.02 6.25
CA HIS A 141 2.96 -16.68 4.83
C HIS A 141 2.66 -15.20 4.59
N ALA A 142 3.32 -14.64 3.58
CA ALA A 142 3.16 -13.26 3.17
C ALA A 142 3.02 -13.17 1.65
N GLY A 143 2.43 -12.08 1.17
CA GLY A 143 2.32 -11.81 -0.25
C GLY A 143 1.97 -10.35 -0.50
N PHE A 144 2.06 -9.97 -1.77
CA PHE A 144 1.81 -8.60 -2.21
C PHE A 144 1.11 -8.59 -3.57
N GLY A 145 0.47 -7.46 -3.89
CA GLY A 145 -0.01 -7.11 -5.21
C GLY A 145 0.84 -5.99 -5.77
N LEU A 146 1.04 -6.01 -7.09
CA LEU A 146 1.75 -4.96 -7.83
C LEU A 146 0.76 -4.40 -8.86
N GLY A 147 0.57 -3.08 -8.85
CA GLY A 147 -0.21 -2.42 -9.90
C GLY A 147 0.56 -2.44 -11.21
N PHE A 148 0.22 -3.35 -12.12
CA PHE A 148 0.99 -3.53 -13.36
C PHE A 148 0.99 -2.25 -14.22
N GLU A 149 -0.16 -1.62 -14.43
CA GLU A 149 -0.25 -0.36 -15.16
C GLU A 149 0.51 0.76 -14.46
N ARG A 150 0.50 0.82 -13.11
CA ARG A 150 1.32 1.78 -12.34
C ARG A 150 2.82 1.56 -12.56
N LEU A 151 3.27 0.30 -12.62
CA LEU A 151 4.66 -0.02 -12.97
C LEU A 151 5.00 0.45 -14.38
N ILE A 152 4.16 0.15 -15.37
CA ILE A 152 4.38 0.59 -16.76
C ILE A 152 4.42 2.12 -16.81
N GLN A 153 3.51 2.80 -16.12
CA GLN A 153 3.48 4.26 -16.01
C GLN A 153 4.78 4.82 -15.43
N PHE A 154 5.27 4.21 -14.36
CA PHE A 154 6.51 4.61 -13.70
C PHE A 154 7.73 4.46 -14.64
N VAL A 155 7.91 3.29 -15.26
CA VAL A 155 9.09 3.01 -16.10
C VAL A 155 9.06 3.71 -17.47
N THR A 156 7.87 4.00 -18.00
CA THR A 156 7.73 4.75 -19.26
C THR A 156 7.73 6.26 -19.06
N GLY A 157 7.53 6.73 -17.83
CA GLY A 157 7.43 8.15 -17.52
C GLY A 157 6.15 8.82 -18.04
N LEU A 158 5.15 8.03 -18.47
CA LEU A 158 3.85 8.54 -18.89
C LEU A 158 3.07 9.10 -17.70
N ARG A 159 2.33 10.19 -17.91
CA ARG A 159 1.61 10.88 -16.83
C ARG A 159 0.23 10.32 -16.54
N ASN A 160 -0.44 9.74 -17.54
CA ASN A 160 -1.81 9.25 -17.39
C ASN A 160 -1.83 7.71 -17.45
N ILE A 161 -2.43 7.08 -16.45
CA ILE A 161 -2.58 5.61 -16.39
C ILE A 161 -3.41 5.04 -17.56
N ARG A 162 -4.17 5.88 -18.26
CA ARG A 162 -4.92 5.48 -19.47
C ARG A 162 -4.01 5.25 -20.68
N ASP A 163 -2.81 5.82 -20.69
CA ASP A 163 -1.88 5.77 -21.82
C ASP A 163 -0.96 4.54 -21.77
N VAL A 164 -1.03 3.75 -20.69
CA VAL A 164 -0.16 2.58 -20.43
C VAL A 164 -0.88 1.25 -20.62
N ILE A 165 -2.14 1.29 -21.05
CA ILE A 165 -2.95 0.13 -21.39
C ILE A 165 -3.60 0.37 -22.75
N PRO A 166 -3.71 -0.63 -23.65
CA PRO A 166 -4.21 -0.39 -25.00
C PRO A 166 -5.63 0.20 -25.04
N PHE A 167 -6.54 -0.31 -24.22
CA PHE A 167 -7.95 0.06 -24.23
C PHE A 167 -8.46 0.28 -22.79
N PRO A 168 -8.19 1.45 -22.19
CA PRO A 168 -8.54 1.73 -20.80
C PRO A 168 -10.06 1.67 -20.58
N ARG A 169 -10.46 1.19 -19.39
CA ARG A 169 -11.86 1.15 -18.95
C ARG A 169 -12.05 2.14 -17.82
N THR A 170 -12.94 3.12 -18.01
CA THR A 170 -13.18 4.19 -17.03
C THR A 170 -14.68 4.54 -16.97
N PRO A 171 -15.17 5.21 -15.92
CA PRO A 171 -16.58 5.60 -15.84
C PRO A 171 -17.03 6.34 -17.11
N GLY A 172 -18.08 5.82 -17.76
CA GLY A 172 -18.60 6.37 -19.02
C GLY A 172 -17.83 5.99 -20.28
N ASN A 173 -16.79 5.15 -20.22
CA ASN A 173 -16.02 4.72 -21.39
C ASN A 173 -15.69 3.21 -21.40
N ILE A 174 -16.22 2.51 -22.40
CA ILE A 174 -15.92 1.10 -22.72
C ILE A 174 -15.44 0.92 -24.17
N GLY A 175 -15.18 2.01 -24.89
CA GLY A 175 -14.71 1.99 -26.29
C GLY A 175 -13.26 1.53 -26.41
N PHE A 176 -12.82 1.22 -27.63
CA PHE A 176 -11.41 1.01 -27.93
C PHE A 176 -10.71 2.38 -28.02
#